data_AF-A0A3S4UCF9-F1
#
_entry.id   AF-A0A3S4UCF9-F1
#
_cell.length_a   1.000
_cell.length_b   1.000
_cell.length_c   1.000
_cell.angle_alpha   90.00
_cell.angle_beta   90.00
_cell.angle_gamma   90.00
#
_symmetry.space_group_name_H-M   'P 1'
#
loop_
_entity.id
_entity.type
_entity.pdbx_description
1 polymer ?
#
loop_
_entity_poly.entity_id
_entity_poly.type
_entity_poly.pdbx_seq_one_letter_code
_entity_poly.pdbx_strand_id
1 'polypeptide(L)'
;MADSDNTTPLSFVTRRLLMTQIVAVAGLWPFGARARENISIKGRQDDPALRLCESWHEVHRSTLVLCRLQQQLETYLVKAIGFPCAKMQLPGGGEKTVHSVESLDELYSSENEVAWVRAYSELAAHQARWDATDAETGFSRTDELIQRSEAAEQALLDDLPLTPACSVEGVLAKLLVILRYGEHWEDSGDFPWRHVRSVLDDLARYHHIDPTTIVASCEQGSHQE
;
A
#
# COMPACT_ATOMS: atom_id res chain seq x y z
N MET A 1 26.03 -16.88 -25.06
CA MET A 1 25.18 -15.70 -25.30
C MET A 1 23.82 -16.06 -24.75
N ALA A 2 23.51 -15.73 -23.49
CA ALA A 2 22.98 -14.43 -23.05
C ALA A 2 21.66 -14.17 -23.80
N ASP A 3 20.47 -14.18 -23.20
CA ASP A 3 20.02 -13.68 -21.89
C ASP A 3 18.81 -14.55 -21.47
N SER A 4 18.63 -14.87 -20.19
CA SER A 4 17.39 -15.52 -19.73
C SER A 4 16.84 -14.72 -18.56
N ASP A 5 15.90 -13.84 -18.90
CA ASP A 5 15.07 -13.07 -17.98
C ASP A 5 14.34 -14.00 -17.01
N ASN A 6 14.89 -14.15 -15.80
CA ASN A 6 14.19 -14.78 -14.69
C ASN A 6 13.60 -13.67 -13.82
N THR A 7 12.66 -12.94 -14.40
CA THR A 7 11.76 -12.04 -13.66
C THR A 7 10.82 -12.92 -12.86
N THR A 8 11.15 -13.15 -11.59
CA THR A 8 10.22 -13.71 -10.61
C THR A 8 9.16 -12.65 -10.33
N PRO A 9 7.88 -12.87 -10.70
CA PRO A 9 6.84 -11.94 -10.33
C PRO A 9 6.59 -12.11 -8.83
N LEU A 10 7.00 -11.10 -8.05
CA LEU A 10 6.53 -10.93 -6.69
C LEU A 10 5.01 -10.96 -6.72
N SER A 11 4.42 -11.74 -5.82
CA SER A 11 2.97 -11.87 -5.65
C SER A 11 2.37 -10.51 -5.27
N PHE A 12 2.02 -9.71 -6.28
CA PHE A 12 1.14 -8.57 -6.12
C PHE A 12 -0.25 -9.11 -5.76
N VAL A 13 -0.60 -9.01 -4.48
CA VAL A 13 -1.90 -9.39 -3.94
C VAL A 13 -2.99 -8.67 -4.73
N THR A 14 -3.78 -9.46 -5.43
CA THR A 14 -4.93 -9.08 -6.27
C THR A 14 -5.95 -8.29 -5.45
N ARG A 15 -5.94 -6.95 -5.51
CA ARG A 15 -7.01 -6.11 -4.96
C ARG A 15 -7.94 -5.64 -6.07
N ARG A 16 -8.91 -6.48 -6.42
CA ARG A 16 -10.05 -6.14 -7.29
C ARG A 16 -11.34 -6.64 -6.62
N LEU A 17 -12.24 -5.74 -6.23
CA LEU A 17 -13.67 -5.86 -6.56
C LEU A 17 -14.52 -4.62 -6.19
N LEU A 18 -15.27 -4.17 -7.22
CA LEU A 18 -16.60 -3.56 -7.24
C LEU A 18 -16.96 -2.37 -6.31
N MET A 19 -17.07 -1.18 -6.92
CA MET A 19 -18.11 -0.21 -6.55
C MET A 19 -19.10 -0.07 -7.71
N THR A 20 -20.16 -0.88 -7.67
CA THR A 20 -21.29 -0.83 -8.60
C THR A 20 -22.49 -0.24 -7.87
N GLN A 21 -22.88 0.96 -8.29
CA GLN A 21 -24.22 1.59 -8.18
C GLN A 21 -24.78 1.94 -6.80
N ILE A 22 -24.89 3.25 -6.51
CA ILE A 22 -25.92 3.79 -5.61
C ILE A 22 -26.64 4.98 -6.27
N VAL A 23 -27.98 4.91 -6.24
CA VAL A 23 -28.97 5.84 -6.80
C VAL A 23 -29.08 7.11 -5.95
N ALA A 24 -29.14 8.27 -6.61
CA ALA A 24 -29.27 9.58 -5.97
C ALA A 24 -30.73 9.90 -5.57
N VAL A 25 -30.93 10.49 -4.38
CA VAL A 25 -32.15 11.24 -4.02
C VAL A 25 -31.81 12.63 -3.44
N ALA A 26 -32.34 13.61 -4.18
CA ALA A 26 -32.62 15.04 -4.00
C ALA A 26 -32.49 15.75 -2.63
N GLY A 27 -32.19 17.06 -2.71
CA GLY A 27 -32.72 18.09 -1.79
C GLY A 27 -31.96 19.43 -1.78
N LEU A 28 -32.49 20.45 -2.47
CA LEU A 28 -32.05 21.88 -2.46
C LEU A 28 -32.13 22.53 -1.07
N TRP A 29 -31.22 23.45 -0.71
CA TRP A 29 -31.55 24.73 -0.02
C TRP A 29 -30.44 25.79 -0.17
N PRO A 30 -30.75 27.12 -0.21
CA PRO A 30 -29.84 28.17 -0.66
C PRO A 30 -29.10 28.93 0.45
N PHE A 31 -28.03 29.58 0.01
CA PHE A 31 -27.01 30.34 0.75
C PHE A 31 -27.52 31.54 1.57
N GLY A 32 -26.92 31.71 2.75
CA GLY A 32 -26.82 32.98 3.47
C GLY A 32 -25.37 33.27 3.86
N ALA A 33 -24.68 34.11 3.08
CA ALA A 33 -23.30 34.49 3.32
C ALA A 33 -23.24 35.76 4.18
N ARG A 34 -22.80 35.65 5.45
CA ARG A 34 -21.98 36.64 6.22
C ARG A 34 -21.79 36.28 7.70
N ALA A 35 -21.59 35.00 8.00
CA ALA A 35 -21.05 34.52 9.27
C ALA A 35 -19.89 33.53 9.01
N ARG A 36 -19.08 33.83 7.99
CA ARG A 36 -18.42 32.82 7.15
C ARG A 36 -17.01 32.43 7.60
N GLU A 37 -16.39 33.13 8.54
CA GLU A 37 -15.01 32.80 8.98
C GLU A 37 -15.01 31.90 10.22
N ASN A 38 -15.71 32.29 11.30
CA ASN A 38 -15.76 31.47 12.51
C ASN A 38 -16.64 30.21 12.38
N ILE A 39 -17.64 30.21 11.50
CA ILE A 39 -18.42 29.00 11.16
C ILE A 39 -17.64 28.11 10.18
N SER A 40 -16.77 28.66 9.33
CA SER A 40 -15.97 27.86 8.39
C SER A 40 -14.91 27.04 9.12
N ILE A 41 -14.21 27.59 10.11
CA ILE A 41 -13.22 26.83 10.90
C ILE A 41 -13.91 25.74 11.73
N LYS A 42 -15.08 26.06 12.34
CA LYS A 42 -15.85 25.09 13.11
C LYS A 42 -16.50 24.01 12.24
N GLY A 43 -17.11 24.39 11.11
CA GLY A 43 -17.68 23.47 10.12
C GLY A 43 -16.63 22.59 9.43
N ARG A 44 -15.40 23.07 9.31
CA ARG A 44 -14.25 22.29 8.85
C ARG A 44 -13.84 21.21 9.85
N GLN A 45 -13.77 21.55 11.14
CA GLN A 45 -13.51 20.58 12.22
C GLN A 45 -14.67 19.58 12.41
N ASP A 46 -15.90 20.01 12.11
CA ASP A 46 -17.11 19.19 12.24
C ASP A 46 -17.38 18.29 11.01
N ASP A 47 -16.72 18.49 9.86
CA ASP A 47 -16.93 17.66 8.67
C ASP A 47 -16.34 16.25 8.87
N PRO A 48 -17.18 15.21 8.95
CA PRO A 48 -16.70 13.85 9.21
C PRO A 48 -15.93 13.26 8.02
N ALA A 49 -16.27 13.63 6.78
CA ALA A 49 -15.55 13.16 5.61
C ALA A 49 -14.16 13.77 5.54
N LEU A 50 -14.02 15.06 5.89
CA LEU A 50 -12.72 15.71 5.93
C LEU A 50 -11.80 15.03 6.95
N ARG A 51 -12.26 14.82 8.19
CA ARG A 51 -11.46 14.12 9.23
C ARG A 51 -11.07 12.70 8.85
N LEU A 52 -11.97 11.99 8.16
CA LEU A 52 -11.69 10.65 7.67
C LEU A 52 -10.59 10.67 6.59
N CYS A 53 -10.67 11.61 5.64
CA CYS A 53 -9.63 11.81 4.63
C CYS A 53 -8.28 12.23 5.24
N GLU A 54 -8.28 13.07 6.29
CA GLU A 54 -7.07 13.46 7.00
C GLU A 54 -6.40 12.24 7.66
N SER A 55 -7.19 11.42 8.37
CA SER A 55 -6.74 10.15 8.94
C SER A 55 -6.15 9.23 7.87
N TRP A 56 -6.84 9.12 6.72
CA TRP A 56 -6.37 8.30 5.61
C TRP A 56 -5.02 8.79 5.07
N HIS A 57 -4.86 10.11 4.87
CA HIS A 57 -3.59 10.68 4.42
C HIS A 57 -2.45 10.48 5.41
N GLU A 58 -2.71 10.46 6.72
CA GLU A 58 -1.72 10.15 7.76
C GLU A 58 -1.27 8.69 7.71
N VAL A 59 -2.23 7.76 7.70
CA VAL A 59 -1.95 6.33 7.57
C VAL A 59 -1.19 6.05 6.28
N HIS A 60 -1.69 6.55 5.15
CA HIS A 60 -1.06 6.36 3.84
C HIS A 60 0.38 6.91 3.79
N ARG A 61 0.65 8.10 4.36
CA ARG A 61 2.03 8.62 4.45
C ARG A 61 2.93 7.72 5.29
N SER A 62 2.43 7.24 6.43
CA SER A 62 3.16 6.34 7.31
C SER A 62 3.45 5.01 6.61
N THR A 63 2.48 4.45 5.88
CA THR A 63 2.66 3.28 5.01
C THR A 63 3.78 3.51 4.01
N LEU A 64 3.79 4.64 3.28
CA LEU A 64 4.85 4.95 2.31
C LEU A 64 6.24 5.10 2.92
N VAL A 65 6.36 5.56 4.17
CA VAL A 65 7.63 5.61 4.90
C VAL A 65 8.08 4.21 5.28
N LEU A 66 7.16 3.38 5.79
CA LEU A 66 7.43 1.99 6.15
C LEU A 66 7.83 1.15 4.93
N CYS A 67 7.15 1.29 3.79
CA CYS A 67 7.52 0.58 2.56
C CYS A 67 8.93 0.93 2.08
N ARG A 68 9.32 2.20 2.19
CA ARG A 68 10.71 2.61 1.87
C ARG A 68 11.72 1.99 2.83
N LEU A 69 11.40 1.94 4.12
CA LEU A 69 12.24 1.25 5.10
C LEU A 69 12.34 -0.25 4.81
N GLN A 70 11.22 -0.91 4.49
CA GLN A 70 11.16 -2.32 4.16
C GLN A 70 12.03 -2.63 2.93
N GLN A 71 11.96 -1.84 1.86
CA GLN A 71 12.84 -1.97 0.68
C GLN A 71 14.33 -1.82 1.02
N GLN A 72 14.68 -0.91 1.93
CA GLN A 72 16.05 -0.73 2.40
C GLN A 72 16.54 -1.95 3.20
N LEU A 73 15.70 -2.46 4.10
CA LEU A 73 15.99 -3.64 4.91
C LEU A 73 16.08 -4.90 4.04
N GLU A 74 15.20 -5.07 3.07
CA GLU A 74 15.26 -6.16 2.08
C GLU A 74 16.59 -6.11 1.32
N THR A 75 16.95 -4.94 0.79
CA THR A 75 18.23 -4.73 0.09
C THR A 75 19.41 -5.08 0.99
N TYR A 76 19.35 -4.73 2.27
CA TYR A 76 20.38 -5.06 3.24
C TYR A 76 20.47 -6.59 3.45
N LEU A 77 19.36 -7.27 3.70
CA LEU A 77 19.32 -8.72 3.91
C LEU A 77 19.83 -9.49 2.69
N VAL A 78 19.42 -9.08 1.48
CA VAL A 78 19.92 -9.68 0.23
C VAL A 78 21.43 -9.46 0.07
N LYS A 79 21.97 -8.30 0.44
CA LYS A 79 23.42 -8.05 0.36
C LYS A 79 24.22 -8.80 1.42
N ALA A 80 23.67 -8.94 2.62
CA ALA A 80 24.36 -9.56 3.75
C ALA A 80 24.33 -11.09 3.67
N ILE A 81 23.16 -11.66 3.33
CA ILE A 81 22.90 -13.10 3.39
C ILE A 81 22.76 -13.72 2.01
N GLY A 82 22.24 -12.97 1.04
CA GLY A 82 21.87 -13.50 -0.28
C GLY A 82 20.53 -14.23 -0.26
N PHE A 83 19.99 -14.51 -1.45
CA PHE A 83 18.77 -15.29 -1.59
C PHE A 83 19.00 -16.75 -1.15
N PRO A 84 17.99 -17.43 -0.57
CA PRO A 84 18.07 -18.85 -0.27
C PRO A 84 18.46 -19.65 -1.51
N CYS A 85 19.52 -20.45 -1.39
CA CYS A 85 19.89 -21.41 -2.42
C CYS A 85 20.60 -22.62 -1.82
N ALA A 86 20.38 -23.79 -2.43
CA ALA A 86 21.14 -25.01 -2.15
C ALA A 86 21.41 -25.75 -3.44
N LYS A 87 22.50 -26.52 -3.47
CA LYS A 87 22.88 -27.31 -4.64
C LYS A 87 22.53 -28.77 -4.40
N MET A 88 21.69 -29.32 -5.26
CA MET A 88 21.28 -30.72 -5.18
C MET A 88 21.81 -31.51 -6.37
N GLN A 89 22.37 -32.69 -6.10
CA GLN A 89 22.76 -33.63 -7.13
C GLN A 89 21.57 -34.51 -7.55
N LEU A 90 21.37 -34.65 -8.86
CA LEU A 90 20.31 -35.45 -9.46
C LEU A 90 20.76 -36.90 -9.71
N PRO A 91 19.84 -37.88 -9.69
CA PRO A 91 20.14 -39.30 -9.92
C PRO A 91 20.87 -39.60 -11.25
N GLY A 92 20.66 -38.77 -12.28
CA GLY A 92 21.25 -38.92 -13.61
C GLY A 92 22.63 -38.26 -13.79
N GLY A 93 23.24 -37.73 -12.73
CA GLY A 93 24.50 -37.00 -12.83
C GLY A 93 24.28 -35.58 -13.35
N GLY A 94 23.94 -34.66 -12.45
CA GLY A 94 23.77 -33.25 -12.75
C GLY A 94 23.47 -32.47 -11.49
N GLU A 95 23.96 -31.24 -11.39
CA GLU A 95 23.72 -30.35 -10.25
C GLU A 95 22.57 -29.38 -10.60
N LYS A 96 21.57 -29.29 -9.73
CA LYS A 96 20.50 -28.31 -9.82
C LYS A 96 20.54 -27.39 -8.61
N THR A 97 20.45 -26.09 -8.83
CA THR A 97 20.26 -25.11 -7.75
C THR A 97 18.77 -25.01 -7.43
N VAL A 98 18.42 -25.15 -6.17
CA VAL A 98 17.06 -24.97 -5.64
C VAL A 98 17.03 -23.71 -4.78
N HIS A 99 15.91 -22.97 -4.84
CA HIS A 99 15.73 -21.69 -4.13
C HIS A 99 14.65 -21.73 -3.06
N SER A 100 13.87 -22.81 -3.01
CA SER A 100 12.82 -23.01 -1.99
C SER A 100 12.70 -24.49 -1.67
N VAL A 101 12.09 -24.78 -0.52
CA VAL A 101 11.73 -26.15 -0.13
C VAL A 101 10.72 -26.75 -1.10
N GLU A 102 9.76 -25.95 -1.59
CA GLU A 102 8.78 -26.40 -2.59
C GLU A 102 9.45 -26.87 -3.90
N SER A 103 10.39 -26.08 -4.43
CA SER A 103 11.16 -26.47 -5.63
C SER A 103 12.09 -27.67 -5.37
N LEU A 104 12.46 -27.91 -4.12
CA LEU A 104 13.25 -29.06 -3.71
C LEU A 104 12.38 -30.33 -3.60
N ASP A 105 11.16 -30.22 -3.09
CA ASP A 105 10.18 -31.31 -2.98
C ASP A 105 9.77 -31.86 -4.34
N GLU A 106 9.62 -31.00 -5.35
CA GLU A 106 9.37 -31.41 -6.74
C GLU A 106 10.46 -32.32 -7.32
N LEU A 107 11.67 -32.29 -6.76
CA LEU A 107 12.81 -33.06 -7.23
C LEU A 107 13.07 -34.30 -6.40
N TYR A 108 12.27 -34.55 -5.36
CA TYR A 108 12.45 -35.69 -4.47
C TYR A 108 12.25 -37.02 -5.20
N SER A 109 13.18 -37.95 -4.99
CA SER A 109 13.01 -39.36 -5.30
C SER A 109 13.75 -40.22 -4.27
N SER A 110 13.37 -41.48 -4.13
CA SER A 110 14.09 -42.40 -3.23
C SER A 110 15.57 -42.58 -3.60
N GLU A 111 15.94 -42.32 -4.85
CA GLU A 111 17.32 -42.44 -5.34
C GLU A 111 18.21 -41.25 -4.96
N ASN A 112 17.62 -40.08 -4.66
CA ASN A 112 18.35 -38.87 -4.28
C ASN A 112 18.11 -38.42 -2.84
N GLU A 113 17.52 -39.26 -1.98
CA GLU A 113 17.13 -38.93 -0.61
C GLU A 113 18.26 -38.27 0.19
N VAL A 114 19.49 -38.79 0.11
CA VAL A 114 20.65 -38.20 0.80
C VAL A 114 21.00 -36.80 0.28
N ALA A 115 20.91 -36.58 -1.04
CA ALA A 115 21.15 -35.28 -1.65
C ALA A 115 20.04 -34.28 -1.31
N TRP A 116 18.79 -34.75 -1.30
CA TRP A 116 17.63 -33.97 -0.89
C TRP A 116 17.74 -33.51 0.58
N VAL A 117 18.08 -34.41 1.51
CA VAL A 117 18.23 -34.06 2.95
C VAL A 117 19.34 -33.03 3.15
N ARG A 118 20.44 -33.13 2.40
CA ARG A 118 21.52 -32.14 2.44
C ARG A 118 21.05 -30.78 1.92
N ALA A 119 20.42 -30.73 0.75
CA ALA A 119 19.90 -29.49 0.18
C ALA A 119 18.85 -28.85 1.10
N TYR A 120 17.98 -29.64 1.71
CA TYR A 120 17.01 -29.18 2.70
C TYR A 120 17.71 -28.55 3.91
N SER A 121 18.73 -29.22 4.45
CA SER A 121 19.50 -28.71 5.60
C SER A 121 20.25 -27.43 5.27
N GLU A 122 20.78 -27.30 4.04
CA GLU A 122 21.43 -26.08 3.56
C GLU A 122 20.43 -24.91 3.44
N LEU A 123 19.25 -25.15 2.86
CA LEU A 123 18.17 -24.16 2.81
C LEU A 123 17.71 -23.75 4.22
N ALA A 124 17.53 -24.71 5.13
CA ALA A 124 17.13 -24.43 6.51
C ALA A 124 18.19 -23.63 7.27
N ALA A 125 19.48 -23.95 7.08
CA ALA A 125 20.57 -23.18 7.66
C ALA A 125 20.65 -21.76 7.08
N HIS A 126 20.31 -21.59 5.80
CA HIS A 126 20.20 -20.27 5.17
C HIS A 126 19.04 -19.46 5.75
N GLN A 127 17.86 -20.07 5.87
CA GLN A 127 16.70 -19.46 6.50
C GLN A 127 17.02 -19.02 7.94
N ALA A 128 17.68 -19.88 8.73
CA ALA A 128 18.05 -19.53 10.10
C ALA A 128 19.01 -18.31 10.18
N ARG A 129 19.92 -18.15 9.21
CA ARG A 129 20.78 -16.94 9.14
C ARG A 129 19.99 -15.69 8.76
N TRP A 130 19.04 -15.84 7.83
CA TRP A 130 18.13 -14.77 7.44
C TRP A 130 17.28 -14.33 8.63
N ASP A 131 16.61 -15.26 9.31
CA ASP A 131 15.76 -15.02 10.47
C ASP A 131 16.54 -14.37 11.63
N ALA A 132 17.78 -14.81 11.88
CA ALA A 132 18.64 -14.20 12.89
C ALA A 132 18.97 -12.73 12.55
N THR A 133 19.30 -12.45 11.28
CA THR A 133 19.60 -11.08 10.82
C THR A 133 18.35 -10.21 10.81
N ASP A 134 17.21 -10.78 10.43
CA ASP A 134 15.91 -10.12 10.48
C ASP A 134 15.51 -9.79 11.93
N ALA A 135 15.71 -10.69 12.88
CA ALA A 135 15.44 -10.41 14.30
C ALA A 135 16.26 -9.21 14.83
N GLU A 136 17.45 -8.97 14.28
CA GLU A 136 18.30 -7.83 14.61
C GLU A 136 17.90 -6.54 13.85
N THR A 137 17.53 -6.67 12.57
CA THR A 137 17.30 -5.53 11.67
C THR A 137 15.85 -5.07 11.58
N GLY A 138 14.90 -5.95 11.92
CA GLY A 138 13.47 -5.66 12.03
C GLY A 138 12.71 -5.65 10.71
N PHE A 139 13.13 -6.41 9.69
CA PHE A 139 12.41 -6.51 8.42
C PHE A 139 11.00 -7.06 8.61
N SER A 140 10.84 -8.24 9.24
CA SER A 140 9.52 -8.84 9.48
C SER A 140 8.64 -7.96 10.37
N ARG A 141 9.23 -7.30 11.38
CA ARG A 141 8.49 -6.33 12.21
C ARG A 141 7.98 -5.14 11.40
N THR A 142 8.78 -4.64 10.46
CA THR A 142 8.38 -3.56 9.55
C THR A 142 7.26 -4.02 8.62
N ASP A 143 7.37 -5.25 8.09
CA ASP A 143 6.34 -5.86 7.26
C ASP A 143 4.99 -5.97 7.99
N GLU A 144 4.99 -6.44 9.24
CA GLU A 144 3.78 -6.47 10.07
C GLU A 144 3.18 -5.07 10.31
N LEU A 145 4.01 -4.03 10.44
CA LEU A 145 3.53 -2.65 10.57
C LEU A 145 2.89 -2.16 9.27
N ILE A 146 3.47 -2.51 8.11
CA ILE A 146 2.88 -2.23 6.79
C ILE A 146 1.52 -2.92 6.69
N GLN A 147 1.43 -4.21 6.99
CA GLN A 147 0.15 -4.95 6.93
C GLN A 147 -0.93 -4.32 7.81
N ARG A 148 -0.60 -3.91 9.04
CA ARG A 148 -1.55 -3.21 9.93
C ARG A 148 -1.94 -1.84 9.38
N SER A 149 -0.98 -1.08 8.83
CA SER A 149 -1.22 0.24 8.24
C SER A 149 -2.11 0.14 7.00
N GLU A 150 -1.87 -0.83 6.13
CA GLU A 150 -2.71 -1.10 4.96
C GLU A 150 -4.12 -1.56 5.34
N ALA A 151 -4.26 -2.36 6.40
CA ALA A 151 -5.57 -2.76 6.91
C ALA A 151 -6.35 -1.54 7.44
N ALA A 152 -5.68 -0.63 8.15
CA ALA A 152 -6.29 0.62 8.60
C ALA A 152 -6.65 1.55 7.42
N GLU A 153 -5.78 1.64 6.41
CA GLU A 153 -6.04 2.40 5.18
C GLU A 153 -7.26 1.86 4.44
N GLN A 154 -7.39 0.54 4.32
CA GLN A 154 -8.54 -0.11 3.70
C GLN A 154 -9.83 0.16 4.47
N ALA A 155 -9.83 0.05 5.80
CA ALA A 155 -11.00 0.34 6.62
C ALA A 155 -11.48 1.80 6.42
N LEU A 156 -10.56 2.75 6.36
CA LEU A 156 -10.88 4.16 6.07
C LEU A 156 -11.46 4.33 4.66
N LEU A 157 -10.92 3.64 3.65
CA LEU A 157 -11.47 3.67 2.30
C LEU A 157 -12.89 3.08 2.21
N ASP A 158 -13.16 2.02 2.96
CA ASP A 158 -14.47 1.37 3.01
C ASP A 158 -15.53 2.29 3.68
N ASP A 159 -15.13 3.05 4.70
CA ASP A 159 -16.00 4.01 5.41
C ASP A 159 -16.21 5.33 4.64
N LEU A 160 -15.27 5.71 3.78
CA LEU A 160 -15.28 6.97 3.04
C LEU A 160 -16.57 7.21 2.21
N PRO A 161 -17.08 6.26 1.40
CA PRO A 161 -18.32 6.48 0.65
C PRO A 161 -19.55 6.60 1.55
N LEU A 162 -19.54 5.97 2.73
CA LEU A 162 -20.64 5.99 3.70
C LEU A 162 -20.68 7.27 4.53
N THR A 163 -19.56 7.98 4.61
CA THR A 163 -19.41 9.19 5.43
C THR A 163 -19.75 10.44 4.60
N PRO A 164 -20.90 11.12 4.79
CA PRO A 164 -21.27 12.27 3.98
C PRO A 164 -20.30 13.45 4.21
N ALA A 165 -19.94 14.16 3.14
CA ALA A 165 -19.24 15.43 3.26
C ALA A 165 -20.27 16.52 3.61
N CYS A 166 -19.95 17.35 4.62
CA CYS A 166 -20.80 18.46 5.05
C CYS A 166 -20.27 19.83 4.60
N SER A 167 -19.13 19.86 3.93
CA SER A 167 -18.45 21.03 3.39
C SER A 167 -17.87 20.75 2.00
N VAL A 168 -17.47 21.81 1.29
CA VAL A 168 -16.80 21.68 -0.02
C VAL A 168 -15.40 21.12 0.17
N GLU A 169 -14.73 21.49 1.26
CA GLU A 169 -13.46 20.95 1.70
C GLU A 169 -13.53 19.43 1.88
N GLY A 170 -14.59 18.90 2.50
CA GLY A 170 -14.82 17.46 2.63
C GLY A 170 -15.07 16.76 1.29
N VAL A 171 -15.78 17.41 0.35
CA VAL A 171 -15.94 16.89 -1.01
C VAL A 171 -14.60 16.87 -1.76
N LEU A 172 -13.83 17.95 -1.68
CA LEU A 172 -12.50 18.05 -2.28
C LEU A 172 -11.55 17.01 -1.68
N ALA A 173 -11.57 16.81 -0.37
CA ALA A 173 -10.76 15.80 0.32
C ALA A 173 -11.07 14.38 -0.17
N LYS A 174 -12.36 14.04 -0.33
CA LYS A 174 -12.76 12.76 -0.94
C LYS A 174 -12.19 12.57 -2.34
N LEU A 175 -12.28 13.59 -3.20
CA LEU A 175 -11.73 13.53 -4.55
C LEU A 175 -10.21 13.37 -4.53
N LEU A 176 -9.52 14.03 -3.60
CA LEU A 176 -8.07 13.90 -3.42
C LEU A 176 -7.68 12.48 -2.96
N VAL A 177 -8.42 11.86 -2.04
CA VAL A 177 -8.20 10.47 -1.62
C VAL A 177 -8.41 9.52 -2.80
N ILE A 178 -9.51 9.67 -3.56
CA ILE A 178 -9.79 8.87 -4.75
C ILE A 178 -8.63 8.97 -5.75
N LEU A 179 -8.15 10.20 -6.02
CA LEU A 179 -7.06 10.40 -6.95
C LEU A 179 -5.78 9.72 -6.46
N ARG A 180 -5.44 9.89 -5.18
CA ARG A 180 -4.18 9.36 -4.65
C ARG A 180 -4.21 7.83 -4.49
N TYR A 181 -5.37 7.26 -4.19
CA TYR A 181 -5.55 5.81 -4.07
C TYR A 181 -5.43 5.12 -5.44
N GLY A 182 -6.14 5.59 -6.46
CA GLY A 182 -6.13 4.92 -7.77
C GLY A 182 -4.79 5.01 -8.52
N GLU A 183 -3.92 5.98 -8.19
CA GLU A 183 -2.58 6.12 -8.79
C GLU A 183 -1.72 4.84 -8.69
N HIS A 184 -2.05 3.96 -7.76
CA HIS A 184 -1.31 2.71 -7.50
C HIS A 184 -1.91 1.47 -8.18
N TRP A 185 -3.14 1.51 -8.69
CA TRP A 185 -3.91 0.29 -8.98
C TRP A 185 -4.56 0.24 -10.37
N GLU A 186 -4.65 1.36 -11.08
CA GLU A 186 -5.43 1.42 -12.32
C GLU A 186 -4.58 1.82 -13.52
N ASP A 187 -4.67 1.02 -14.58
CA ASP A 187 -4.18 1.42 -15.89
C ASP A 187 -4.82 2.76 -16.26
N SER A 188 -3.99 3.69 -16.74
CA SER A 188 -4.37 5.09 -16.97
C SER A 188 -5.62 5.31 -17.85
N GLY A 189 -6.07 4.30 -18.59
CA GLY A 189 -7.26 4.33 -19.44
C GLY A 189 -8.57 3.85 -18.78
N ASP A 190 -8.51 3.05 -17.72
CA ASP A 190 -9.70 2.39 -17.15
C ASP A 190 -10.43 3.25 -16.11
N PHE A 191 -9.73 4.20 -15.49
CA PHE A 191 -10.29 5.08 -14.48
C PHE A 191 -10.49 6.52 -14.98
N PRO A 192 -11.58 7.22 -14.58
CA PRO A 192 -11.92 8.55 -15.08
C PRO A 192 -11.06 9.69 -14.51
N TRP A 193 -9.74 9.52 -14.42
CA TRP A 193 -8.73 10.45 -13.93
C TRP A 193 -8.97 11.91 -14.33
N ARG A 194 -9.11 12.15 -15.64
CA ARG A 194 -9.33 13.49 -16.21
C ARG A 194 -10.62 14.14 -15.73
N HIS A 195 -11.68 13.36 -15.52
CA HIS A 195 -12.98 13.88 -15.09
C HIS A 195 -12.94 14.23 -13.62
N VAL A 196 -12.36 13.36 -12.78
CA VAL A 196 -12.22 13.59 -11.34
C VAL A 196 -11.37 14.84 -11.08
N ARG A 197 -10.24 15.00 -11.77
CA ARG A 197 -9.40 16.21 -11.70
C ARG A 197 -10.15 17.48 -12.14
N SER A 198 -10.90 17.41 -13.24
CA SER A 198 -11.70 18.56 -13.71
C SER A 198 -12.74 19.01 -12.67
N VAL A 199 -13.45 18.07 -12.04
CA VAL A 199 -14.44 18.40 -11.00
C VAL A 199 -13.76 19.00 -9.78
N LEU A 200 -12.63 18.45 -9.35
CA LEU A 200 -11.82 19.00 -8.26
C LEU A 200 -11.39 20.44 -8.56
N ASP A 201 -10.83 20.69 -9.76
CA ASP A 201 -10.35 22.02 -10.17
C ASP A 201 -11.49 23.05 -10.25
N ASP A 202 -12.66 22.66 -10.76
CA ASP A 202 -13.83 23.53 -10.84
C ASP A 202 -14.37 23.88 -9.44
N LEU A 203 -14.48 22.91 -8.54
CA LEU A 203 -14.92 23.12 -7.15
C LEU A 203 -13.93 24.02 -6.38
N ALA A 204 -12.64 23.74 -6.49
CA ALA A 204 -11.58 24.53 -5.87
C ALA A 204 -11.61 25.99 -6.34
N ARG A 205 -11.71 26.20 -7.66
CA ARG A 205 -11.76 27.53 -8.27
C ARG A 205 -13.01 28.31 -7.87
N TYR A 206 -14.17 27.67 -7.90
CA TYR A 206 -15.45 28.32 -7.59
C TYR A 206 -15.57 28.72 -6.11
N HIS A 207 -14.99 27.92 -5.22
CA HIS A 207 -15.03 28.17 -3.78
C HIS A 207 -13.80 28.92 -3.25
N HIS A 208 -12.84 29.26 -4.10
CA HIS A 208 -11.57 29.90 -3.75
C HIS A 208 -10.78 29.12 -2.68
N ILE A 209 -10.79 27.80 -2.79
CA ILE A 209 -10.06 26.89 -1.90
C ILE A 209 -8.82 26.40 -2.64
N ASP A 210 -7.66 26.45 -1.99
CA ASP A 210 -6.45 25.79 -2.49
C ASP A 210 -6.45 24.32 -2.04
N PRO A 211 -6.57 23.33 -2.95
CA PRO A 211 -6.61 21.91 -2.60
C PRO A 211 -5.34 21.44 -1.86
N THR A 212 -4.21 22.10 -2.05
CA THR A 212 -2.96 21.73 -1.36
C THR A 212 -3.04 21.98 0.14
N THR A 213 -3.84 22.97 0.58
CA THR A 213 -4.02 23.29 2.00
C THR A 213 -4.83 22.23 2.75
N ILE A 214 -5.68 21.48 2.04
CA ILE A 214 -6.44 20.34 2.57
C ILE A 214 -5.48 19.20 2.92
N VAL A 215 -4.47 18.98 2.08
CA VAL A 215 -3.44 17.95 2.31
C VAL A 215 -2.40 18.43 3.35
N ALA A 216 -1.97 19.69 3.29
CA ALA A 216 -0.95 20.26 4.16
C ALA A 216 -1.39 20.41 5.63
N SER A 217 -2.70 20.51 5.90
CA SER A 217 -3.20 20.55 7.28
C SER A 217 -2.98 19.23 8.03
N CYS A 218 -2.77 18.13 7.30
CA CYS A 218 -2.33 16.85 7.85
C CYS A 218 -0.81 16.82 8.18
N GLU A 219 -0.03 17.79 7.71
CA GLU A 219 1.43 17.87 7.93
C GLU A 219 1.80 18.64 9.19
N GLN A 220 0.93 19.54 9.67
CA GLN A 220 1.22 20.41 10.82
C GLN A 220 0.82 19.80 12.19
N GLY A 221 0.03 18.72 12.20
CA GLY A 221 -0.43 18.07 13.44
C GLY A 221 0.61 17.18 14.14
N SER A 222 1.70 16.80 13.47
CA SER A 222 2.69 15.84 14.01
C SER A 222 3.84 16.48 14.81
N HIS A 223 3.73 17.75 15.19
CA HIS A 223 4.77 18.47 15.95
C HIS A 223 4.35 18.93 17.36
N GLN A 224 3.22 18.44 17.86
CA GLN A 224 2.81 18.65 19.24
C GLN A 224 2.26 17.37 19.85
N GLU A 225 3.17 16.51 20.31
CA GLU A 225 3.04 15.67 21.51
C GLU A 225 4.41 15.13 21.95
#